data_AF-A0AAN7C507-F1
#
_entry.id   AF-A0AAN7C507-F1
#
_cell.length_a   1.000
_cell.length_b   1.000
_cell.length_c   1.000
_cell.angle_alpha   90.00
_cell.angle_beta   90.00
_cell.angle_gamma   90.00
#
_symmetry.space_group_name_H-M   'P 1'
#
loop_
_entity.id
_entity.type
_entity.pdbx_description
1 polymer ?
#
loop_
_entity_poly.entity_id
_entity_poly.type
_entity_poly.pdbx_seq_one_letter_code
_entity_poly.pdbx_strand_id
1 'polypeptide(L)'
;ELQPPQCPMCQAIKTVEGLWREWTVGLPGRPAIAAVDRKWGSRWRAGRRGELQWYSMRLEVIREIRRVAQARRVSEQAAMYMVNMLLQQTGCSLNQFCKRLRANRQAGA
;
A
#
# COMPACT_ATOMS: atom_id res chain seq x y z
N GLU A 1 -21.17 11.32 -16.67
CA GLU A 1 -20.43 10.15 -16.12
C GLU A 1 -19.54 10.61 -14.97
N LEU A 2 -19.54 9.91 -13.83
CA LEU A 2 -18.64 10.24 -12.73
C LEU A 2 -17.21 9.85 -13.16
N GLN A 3 -16.31 10.82 -13.30
CA GLN A 3 -14.89 10.54 -13.55
C GLN A 3 -14.22 10.03 -12.26
N PRO A 4 -13.23 9.12 -12.36
CA PRO A 4 -12.46 8.71 -11.20
C PRO A 4 -11.72 9.92 -10.61
N PRO A 5 -11.63 10.05 -9.26
CA PRO A 5 -11.00 11.19 -8.63
C PRO A 5 -9.57 11.36 -9.14
N GLN A 6 -9.24 12.59 -9.56
CA GLN A 6 -7.90 12.92 -10.01
C GLN A 6 -6.99 13.03 -8.76
N CYS A 7 -5.96 12.18 -8.73
CA CYS A 7 -4.90 12.10 -7.71
C CYS A 7 -5.29 11.46 -6.35
N PRO A 8 -5.48 10.13 -6.30
CA PRO A 8 -5.82 9.43 -5.06
C PRO A 8 -4.64 9.24 -4.11
N MET A 9 -3.41 9.15 -4.63
CA MET A 9 -2.24 8.69 -3.87
C MET A 9 -1.28 9.82 -3.48
N CYS A 10 -1.10 10.01 -2.17
CA CYS A 10 -0.22 10.99 -1.58
C CYS A 10 1.25 10.54 -1.64
N GLN A 11 2.11 11.33 -2.30
CA GLN A 11 3.54 11.03 -2.42
C GLN A 11 4.33 11.36 -1.14
N ALA A 12 3.73 12.12 -0.21
CA ALA A 12 4.37 12.52 1.04
C ALA A 12 4.41 11.38 2.08
N ILE A 13 3.71 10.28 1.84
CA ILE A 13 3.71 9.12 2.73
C ILE A 13 5.05 8.39 2.65
N LYS A 14 5.75 8.33 3.78
CA LYS A 14 7.07 7.69 3.91
C LYS A 14 7.09 6.50 4.86
N THR A 15 5.97 6.20 5.52
CA THR A 15 5.86 5.13 6.52
C THR A 15 4.86 4.08 6.08
N VAL A 16 5.02 2.84 6.59
CA VAL A 16 4.07 1.75 6.37
C VAL A 16 2.72 2.09 7.01
N GLU A 17 2.73 2.71 8.18
CA GLU A 17 1.52 3.16 8.87
C GLU A 17 0.73 4.18 8.05
N GLY A 18 1.40 5.22 7.53
CA GLY A 18 0.74 6.24 6.71
C GLY A 18 0.15 5.64 5.44
N LEU A 19 0.86 4.68 4.83
CA LEU A 19 0.40 3.97 3.64
C LEU A 19 -0.81 3.09 3.96
N TRP A 20 -0.76 2.35 5.06
CA TRP A 20 -1.87 1.50 5.49
C TRP A 20 -3.11 2.34 5.79
N ARG A 21 -2.95 3.48 6.48
CA ARG A 21 -4.04 4.42 6.76
C ARG A 21 -4.67 4.98 5.48
N GLU A 22 -3.87 5.42 4.52
CA GLU A 22 -4.36 5.86 3.21
C GLU A 22 -5.12 4.74 2.47
N TRP A 23 -4.67 3.50 2.62
CA TRP A 23 -5.28 2.35 1.97
C TRP A 23 -6.62 1.95 2.59
N THR A 24 -6.74 1.94 3.92
CA THR A 24 -7.89 1.41 4.65
C THR A 24 -8.90 2.47 5.06
N VAL A 25 -8.43 3.64 5.50
CA VAL A 25 -9.27 4.74 6.02
C VAL A 25 -9.38 5.87 5.00
N GLY A 26 -8.28 6.19 4.33
CA GLY A 26 -8.14 7.37 3.48
C GLY A 26 -7.44 8.53 4.19
N LEU A 27 -7.48 9.71 3.57
CA LEU A 27 -6.87 10.94 4.06
C LEU A 27 -7.94 12.04 4.15
N PRO A 28 -7.70 13.16 4.86
CA PRO A 28 -8.65 14.27 4.87
C PRO A 28 -9.02 14.71 3.44
N GLY A 29 -10.31 14.65 3.11
CA GLY A 29 -10.83 14.97 1.78
C GLY A 29 -10.55 13.91 0.69
N ARG A 30 -9.99 12.74 1.03
CA ARG A 30 -9.68 11.67 0.07
C ARG A 30 -10.17 10.30 0.58
N PRO A 31 -10.93 9.55 -0.23
CA PRO A 31 -11.38 8.22 0.16
C PRO A 31 -10.22 7.23 0.28
N ALA A 32 -10.44 6.16 1.05
CA ALA A 32 -9.52 5.03 1.12
C ALA A 32 -9.23 4.45 -0.27
N ILE A 33 -7.97 4.10 -0.57
CA ILE A 33 -7.61 3.50 -1.87
C ILE A 33 -8.40 2.20 -2.09
N ALA A 34 -8.61 1.39 -1.04
CA ALA A 34 -9.42 0.18 -1.14
C ALA A 34 -10.88 0.46 -1.55
N ALA A 35 -11.45 1.59 -1.11
CA ALA A 35 -12.81 2.00 -1.48
C ALA A 35 -12.86 2.48 -2.95
N VAL A 36 -11.83 3.19 -3.40
CA VAL A 36 -11.70 3.61 -4.81
C VAL A 36 -11.53 2.39 -5.72
N ASP A 37 -10.67 1.44 -5.35
CA ASP A 37 -10.43 0.22 -6.13
C ASP A 37 -11.68 -0.67 -6.18
N ARG A 38 -12.45 -0.76 -5.09
CA ARG A 38 -13.74 -1.47 -5.08
C ARG A 38 -14.78 -0.80 -6.00
N LYS A 39 -14.82 0.53 -6.06
CA LYS A 39 -15.82 1.27 -6.85
C LYS A 39 -15.47 1.32 -8.34
N TRP A 40 -14.19 1.42 -8.69
CA TRP A 40 -13.75 1.73 -10.05
C TRP A 40 -12.83 0.67 -10.68
N GLY A 41 -12.33 -0.29 -9.91
CA GLY A 41 -11.43 -1.34 -10.40
C GLY A 41 -10.15 -0.78 -11.06
N SER A 42 -9.72 -1.35 -12.18
CA SER A 42 -8.55 -0.83 -12.91
C SER A 42 -8.79 0.53 -13.58
N ARG A 43 -10.05 0.96 -13.79
CA ARG A 43 -10.39 2.19 -14.54
C ARG A 43 -9.87 3.46 -13.89
N TRP A 44 -9.78 3.51 -12.56
CA TRP A 44 -9.21 4.67 -11.85
C TRP A 44 -7.67 4.74 -11.95
N ARG A 45 -7.02 3.75 -12.57
CA ARG A 45 -5.57 3.75 -12.87
C ARG A 45 -5.25 3.65 -14.37
N ALA A 46 -6.24 3.32 -15.19
CA ALA A 46 -6.09 3.22 -16.64
C ALA A 46 -5.50 4.51 -17.25
N GLY A 47 -4.52 4.36 -18.15
CA GLY A 47 -3.83 5.48 -18.81
C GLY A 47 -2.88 6.29 -17.93
N ARG A 48 -2.77 5.99 -16.62
CA ARG A 48 -1.97 6.75 -15.65
C ARG A 48 -0.79 5.91 -15.14
N ARG A 49 0.34 5.96 -15.86
CA ARG A 49 1.55 5.16 -15.52
C ARG A 49 2.06 5.42 -14.10
N GLY A 50 2.03 6.66 -13.63
CA GLY A 50 2.41 7.02 -12.26
C GLY A 50 1.49 6.35 -11.22
N GLU A 51 0.17 6.46 -11.37
CA GLU A 51 -0.80 5.83 -10.46
C GLU A 51 -0.68 4.30 -10.44
N LEU A 52 -0.42 3.68 -11.59
CA LEU A 52 -0.15 2.24 -11.67
C LEU A 52 1.08 1.83 -10.86
N GLN A 53 2.17 2.60 -10.97
CA GLN A 53 3.39 2.34 -10.23
C GLN A 53 3.18 2.51 -8.72
N TRP A 54 2.57 3.62 -8.31
CA TRP A 54 2.27 3.91 -6.91
C TRP A 54 1.32 2.89 -6.29
N TYR A 55 0.28 2.49 -7.02
CA TYR A 55 -0.63 1.43 -6.58
C TYR A 55 0.10 0.12 -6.37
N SER A 56 0.92 -0.29 -7.35
CA SER A 56 1.66 -1.54 -7.31
C SER A 56 2.61 -1.57 -6.11
N MET A 57 3.29 -0.47 -5.80
CA MET A 57 4.16 -0.38 -4.63
C MET A 57 3.39 -0.49 -3.31
N ARG A 58 2.27 0.22 -3.18
CA ARG A 58 1.41 0.15 -2.00
C ARG A 58 0.84 -1.24 -1.79
N LEU A 59 0.44 -1.90 -2.87
CA LEU A 59 -0.09 -3.25 -2.83
C LEU A 59 0.92 -4.25 -2.28
N GLU A 60 2.23 -4.11 -2.56
CA GLU A 60 3.24 -5.00 -1.97
C GLU A 60 3.30 -4.87 -0.44
N VAL A 61 3.18 -3.64 0.09
CA VAL A 61 3.15 -3.42 1.55
C VAL A 61 1.89 -4.01 2.17
N ILE A 62 0.72 -3.79 1.55
CA ILE A 62 -0.55 -4.35 2.04
C ILE A 62 -0.54 -5.88 2.01
N ARG A 63 0.03 -6.49 0.97
CA ARG A 63 0.23 -7.95 0.90
C ARG A 63 1.12 -8.44 2.02
N GLU A 64 2.21 -7.74 2.30
CA GLU A 64 3.13 -8.12 3.38
C GLU A 64 2.45 -8.03 4.76
N ILE A 65 1.68 -6.96 5.02
CA ILE A 65 0.90 -6.83 6.26
C ILE A 65 -0.05 -8.02 6.42
N ARG A 66 -0.79 -8.37 5.36
CA ARG A 66 -1.71 -9.51 5.37
C ARG A 66 -1.00 -10.84 5.56
N ARG A 67 0.16 -11.03 4.92
CA ARG A 67 1.00 -12.22 5.07
C ARG A 67 1.48 -12.37 6.51
N VAL A 68 1.98 -11.29 7.12
CA VAL A 68 2.43 -11.28 8.53
C VAL A 68 1.26 -11.52 9.48
N ALA A 69 0.10 -10.90 9.24
CA ALA A 69 -1.12 -11.11 10.02
C ALA A 69 -1.53 -12.58 10.03
N GLN A 70 -1.58 -13.21 8.85
CA GLN A 70 -1.91 -14.64 8.69
C GLN A 70 -0.87 -15.54 9.35
N ALA A 71 0.42 -15.32 9.06
CA ALA A 71 1.51 -16.17 9.57
C ALA A 71 1.63 -16.11 11.10
N ARG A 72 1.37 -14.96 11.71
CA ARG A 72 1.46 -14.76 13.16
C ARG A 72 0.11 -14.89 13.89
N ARG A 73 -0.99 -15.08 13.16
CA ARG A 73 -2.37 -15.10 13.67
C ARG A 73 -2.70 -13.86 14.51
N VAL A 74 -2.33 -12.69 14.01
CA VAL A 74 -2.60 -11.38 14.63
C VAL A 74 -3.48 -10.52 13.71
N SER A 75 -4.03 -9.43 14.24
CA SER A 75 -4.80 -8.48 13.43
C SER A 75 -3.94 -7.78 12.36
N GLU A 76 -4.56 -7.32 11.27
CA GLU A 76 -3.85 -6.54 10.24
C GLU A 76 -3.20 -5.28 10.82
N GLN A 77 -3.82 -4.64 11.82
CA GLN A 77 -3.25 -3.47 12.49
C GLN A 77 -2.01 -3.82 13.33
N ALA A 78 -2.02 -4.95 14.06
CA ALA A 78 -0.83 -5.42 14.77
C ALA A 78 0.30 -5.78 13.79
N ALA A 79 -0.03 -6.47 12.69
CA ALA A 79 0.93 -6.79 11.64
C ALA A 79 1.48 -5.53 10.96
N MET A 80 0.66 -4.49 10.76
CA MET A 80 1.09 -3.20 10.24
C MET A 80 2.18 -2.60 11.12
N TYR A 81 2.01 -2.56 12.44
CA TYR A 81 3.05 -2.07 13.35
C TYR A 81 4.34 -2.88 13.23
N MET A 82 4.25 -4.22 13.13
CA MET A 82 5.44 -5.08 12.93
C MET A 82 6.17 -4.76 11.62
N VAL A 83 5.44 -4.58 10.51
CA VAL A 83 6.04 -4.24 9.20
C VAL A 83 6.60 -2.82 9.21
N ASN A 84 5.96 -1.88 9.91
CA ASN A 84 6.48 -0.52 10.08
C ASN A 84 7.79 -0.50 10.90
N MET A 85 7.88 -1.34 11.95
CA MET A 85 9.12 -1.54 12.70
C MET A 85 10.23 -2.13 11.82
N LEU A 86 9.90 -3.10 10.97
CA LEU A 86 10.87 -3.66 10.03
C LEU A 86 11.41 -2.59 9.07
N LEU A 87 10.55 -1.72 8.53
CA LEU A 87 11.01 -0.58 7.70
C LEU A 87 12.00 0.29 8.48
N GLN A 88 11.66 0.70 9.71
CA GLN A 88 12.52 1.56 10.52
C GLN A 88 13.87 0.92 10.84
N GLN A 89 13.90 -0.39 11.13
CA GLN A 89 15.12 -1.14 11.39
C GLN A 89 16.02 -1.28 10.16
N THR A 90 15.43 -1.35 8.96
CA THR A 90 16.23 -1.45 7.73
C THR A 90 16.90 -0.14 7.31
N GLY A 91 16.51 1.00 7.88
CA GLY A 91 17.04 2.32 7.51
C GLY A 91 16.81 2.72 6.05
N CYS A 92 16.00 1.97 5.31
CA CYS A 92 15.76 2.19 3.88
C CYS A 92 14.50 3.02 3.63
N SER A 93 14.40 3.63 2.44
CA SER A 93 13.17 4.33 2.04
C SER A 93 12.02 3.35 1.84
N LEU A 94 10.78 3.82 2.03
CA LEU A 94 9.57 3.03 1.72
C LEU A 94 9.60 2.45 0.29
N ASN A 95 10.14 3.21 -0.67
CA ASN A 95 10.28 2.75 -2.05
C ASN A 95 11.26 1.57 -2.18
N GLN A 96 12.42 1.64 -1.52
CA GLN A 96 13.38 0.53 -1.47
C GLN A 96 12.77 -0.69 -0.76
N PHE A 97 12.03 -0.45 0.32
CA PHE A 97 11.32 -1.50 1.04
C PHE A 97 10.31 -2.23 0.16
N CYS A 98 9.46 -1.51 -0.58
CA CYS A 98 8.51 -2.09 -1.54
C CYS A 98 9.21 -2.94 -2.62
N LYS A 99 10.35 -2.47 -3.14
CA LYS A 99 11.16 -3.24 -4.12
C LYS A 99 11.66 -4.54 -3.51
N ARG A 100 12.14 -4.50 -2.26
CA ARG A 100 12.60 -5.68 -1.52
C ARG A 100 11.47 -6.67 -1.26
N LEU A 101 10.29 -6.21 -0.83
CA LEU A 101 9.12 -7.08 -0.65
C LEU A 101 8.73 -7.81 -1.95
N ARG A 102 8.74 -7.08 -3.07
CA ARG A 102 8.47 -7.67 -4.39
C ARG A 102 9.49 -8.75 -4.76
N ALA A 103 10.79 -8.48 -4.56
CA ALA A 103 11.87 -9.42 -4.85
C ALA A 103 11.76 -10.68 -3.98
N ASN A 104 11.53 -10.53 -2.67
CA ASN A 104 11.36 -11.64 -1.74
C ASN A 104 10.17 -12.54 -2.13
N ARG A 105 9.07 -11.95 -2.61
CA ARG A 105 7.90 -12.72 -3.08
C ARG A 105 8.20 -13.52 -4.35
N GLN A 106 9.02 -13.00 -5.26
CA GLN A 106 9.40 -13.70 -6.48
C GLN A 106 10.41 -14.82 -6.21
N ALA A 107 11.25 -14.68 -5.19
CA ALA A 107 12.23 -15.70 -4.81
C ALA A 107 11.64 -16.86 -3.98
N GLY A 108 10.46 -16.68 -3.39
CA GLY A 108 9.78 -17.69 -2.56
C GLY A 108 8.55 -18.33 -3.22
N ALA A 109 8.34 -18.11 -4.52
CA ALA A 109 7.30 -18.72 -5.35
C ALA A 109 7.94 -19.72 -6.32
#